data_AF-A0A924U6Z3-F1
#
_entry.id   AF-A0A924U6Z3-F1
#
_cell.length_a   1.000
_cell.length_b   1.000
_cell.length_c   1.000
_cell.angle_alpha   90.00
_cell.angle_beta   90.00
_cell.angle_gamma   90.00
#
_symmetry.space_group_name_H-M   'P 1'
#
loop_
_entity.id
_entity.type
_entity.pdbx_description
1 polymer ?
#
loop_
_entity_poly.entity_id
_entity_poly.type
_entity_poly.pdbx_seq_one_letter_code
_entity_poly.pdbx_strand_id
1 'polypeptide(L)'
;MPLWVEAGPDPVRDGVVRWRRQDLPARRAAAFGVEPHERSVGTQLAARGFRRLSVHPQHPKSDPQAQAAFKNVPQAVAAAKPERDKPLEIWFQKEAGVGHQATLPRIWARRGTRPRTPRDTRSQWADLFGAVCPARGTAAGLVLPFVNKGGDERPSGPDRPHRGPRCPCAPHP
;
A
#
# COMPACT_ATOMS: atom_id res chain seq x y z
N MET A 1 10.92 -28.51 -11.26
CA MET A 1 10.54 -27.07 -11.34
C MET A 1 10.36 -26.60 -9.91
N PRO A 2 11.27 -25.80 -9.36
CA PRO A 2 11.57 -25.95 -7.94
C PRO A 2 10.73 -25.02 -7.07
N LEU A 3 10.72 -25.35 -5.78
CA LEU A 3 10.06 -24.67 -4.65
C LEU A 3 10.15 -23.13 -4.67
N TRP A 4 11.14 -22.53 -5.36
CA TRP A 4 11.32 -21.08 -5.41
C TRP A 4 10.31 -20.31 -6.25
N VAL A 5 9.55 -20.95 -7.14
CA VAL A 5 8.42 -20.25 -7.81
C VAL A 5 7.33 -19.90 -6.79
N GLU A 6 7.08 -20.80 -5.83
CA GLU A 6 6.12 -20.59 -4.73
C GLU A 6 6.70 -19.73 -3.61
N ALA A 7 7.97 -19.94 -3.25
CA ALA A 7 8.64 -19.13 -2.22
C ALA A 7 8.81 -17.66 -2.62
N GLY A 8 8.77 -17.36 -3.93
CA GLY A 8 9.04 -16.04 -4.46
C GLY A 8 10.53 -15.76 -4.65
N PRO A 9 10.86 -14.63 -5.30
CA PRO A 9 12.25 -14.22 -5.46
C PRO A 9 12.82 -13.64 -4.17
N ASP A 10 14.13 -13.78 -4.02
CA ASP A 10 14.90 -13.05 -3.04
C ASP A 10 15.32 -11.70 -3.68
N PRO A 11 14.91 -10.54 -3.15
CA PRO A 11 15.21 -9.26 -3.78
C PRO A 11 16.71 -8.95 -3.88
N VAL A 12 17.53 -9.46 -2.96
CA VAL A 12 18.99 -9.23 -2.93
C VAL A 12 19.67 -10.09 -3.98
N ARG A 13 19.27 -11.36 -4.09
CA ARG A 13 19.86 -12.30 -5.05
C ARG A 13 19.33 -12.13 -6.47
N ASP A 14 18.02 -12.01 -6.60
CA ASP A 14 17.31 -12.13 -7.88
C ASP A 14 16.98 -10.75 -8.49
N GLY A 15 17.18 -9.65 -7.75
CA GLY A 15 16.95 -8.27 -8.22
C GLY A 15 15.49 -7.93 -8.53
N VAL A 16 14.57 -8.85 -8.26
CA VAL A 16 13.14 -8.70 -8.53
C VAL A 16 12.32 -9.00 -7.28
N VAL A 17 11.25 -8.25 -7.08
CA VAL A 17 10.31 -8.46 -5.96
C VAL A 17 9.19 -9.45 -6.29
N ARG A 18 9.09 -9.88 -7.56
CA ARG A 18 8.15 -10.91 -8.03
C ARG A 18 8.71 -11.63 -9.26
N TRP A 19 8.35 -12.90 -9.43
CA TRP A 19 8.61 -13.62 -10.68
C TRP A 19 7.68 -13.16 -11.80
N ARG A 20 8.23 -12.51 -12.83
CA ARG A 20 7.60 -12.44 -14.16
C ARG A 20 8.06 -13.63 -14.99
N ARG A 21 7.29 -13.97 -16.02
CA ARG A 21 7.61 -15.10 -16.89
C ARG A 21 8.99 -14.96 -17.55
N GLN A 22 9.39 -13.73 -17.89
CA GLN A 22 10.72 -13.39 -18.43
C GLN A 22 11.89 -13.54 -17.45
N ASP A 23 11.64 -13.51 -16.14
CA ASP A 23 12.71 -13.60 -15.13
C ASP A 23 13.11 -15.07 -14.87
N LEU A 24 12.21 -16.01 -15.18
CA LEU A 24 12.35 -17.44 -14.88
C LEU A 24 13.37 -18.19 -15.76
N PRO A 25 13.55 -17.86 -17.06
CA PRO A 25 14.64 -18.39 -17.89
C PRO A 25 16.02 -18.16 -17.26
N ALA A 26 16.35 -16.90 -16.94
CA ALA A 26 17.63 -16.55 -16.32
C ALA A 26 17.83 -17.25 -14.97
N ARG A 27 16.77 -17.34 -14.15
CA ARG A 27 16.85 -18.03 -12.85
C ARG A 27 17.05 -19.55 -12.99
N ARG A 28 16.50 -20.17 -14.04
CA ARG A 28 16.75 -21.58 -14.37
C ARG A 28 18.15 -21.80 -14.91
N ALA A 29 18.66 -20.88 -15.73
CA ALA A 29 20.04 -20.91 -16.19
C ALA A 29 21.00 -20.86 -15.00
N ALA A 30 20.78 -19.95 -14.05
CA ALA A 30 21.59 -19.83 -12.84
C ALA A 30 21.52 -21.06 -11.91
N ALA A 31 20.38 -21.78 -11.83
CA ALA A 31 20.25 -22.95 -10.97
C ALA A 31 20.65 -24.28 -11.62
N PHE A 32 20.45 -24.42 -12.94
CA PHE A 32 20.50 -25.72 -13.63
C PHE A 32 21.25 -25.66 -14.96
N GLY A 33 21.79 -24.51 -15.36
CA GLY A 33 22.48 -24.35 -16.65
C GLY A 33 21.58 -24.40 -17.88
N VAL A 34 20.24 -24.34 -17.71
CA VAL A 34 19.27 -24.43 -18.82
C VAL A 34 18.48 -23.14 -18.93
N GLU A 35 18.57 -22.48 -20.08
CA GLU A 35 17.80 -21.29 -20.41
C GLU A 35 16.67 -21.61 -21.40
N PRO A 36 15.47 -21.98 -20.91
CA PRO A 36 14.34 -22.23 -21.80
C PRO A 36 13.79 -20.92 -22.36
N HIS A 37 13.26 -20.97 -23.58
CA HIS A 37 12.46 -19.88 -24.14
C HIS A 37 11.26 -19.54 -23.23
N GLU A 38 10.92 -18.26 -23.13
CA GLU A 38 9.91 -17.72 -22.20
C GLU A 38 8.53 -18.42 -22.34
N ARG A 39 8.11 -18.73 -23.58
CA ARG A 39 6.84 -19.46 -23.82
C ARG A 39 6.85 -20.86 -23.22
N SER A 40 7.97 -21.57 -23.31
CA SER A 40 8.12 -22.93 -22.77
C SER A 40 7.99 -22.93 -21.25
N VAL A 41 8.46 -21.88 -20.58
CA VAL A 41 8.26 -21.70 -19.13
C VAL A 41 6.78 -21.60 -18.79
N GLY A 42 6.02 -20.81 -19.56
CA GLY A 42 4.57 -20.68 -19.37
C GLY A 42 3.84 -22.02 -19.44
N THR A 43 4.12 -22.82 -20.48
CA THR A 43 3.55 -24.16 -20.65
C THR A 43 3.92 -25.09 -19.50
N GLN A 44 5.17 -25.05 -19.06
CA GLN A 44 5.68 -25.87 -17.96
C GLN A 44 5.07 -25.51 -16.59
N LEU A 45 4.76 -24.23 -16.36
CA LEU A 45 4.06 -23.76 -15.16
C LEU A 45 2.60 -24.22 -15.19
N ALA A 46 1.92 -24.06 -16.33
CA ALA A 46 0.53 -24.47 -16.48
C ALA A 46 0.34 -25.98 -16.29
N ALA A 47 1.21 -26.80 -16.88
CA ALA A 47 1.22 -28.26 -16.72
C ALA A 47 1.42 -28.71 -15.26
N ARG A 48 1.97 -27.83 -14.41
CA ARG A 48 2.21 -28.07 -12.98
C ARG A 48 1.17 -27.40 -12.07
N GLY A 49 0.09 -26.88 -12.65
CA GLY A 49 -1.02 -26.28 -11.89
C GLY A 49 -0.79 -24.84 -11.43
N PHE A 50 0.27 -24.17 -11.90
CA PHE A 50 0.53 -22.76 -11.57
C PHE A 50 -0.29 -21.83 -12.45
N ARG A 51 -0.80 -20.76 -11.83
CA ARG A 51 -1.40 -19.62 -12.51
C ARG A 51 -0.96 -18.31 -11.89
N ARG A 52 -1.15 -17.23 -12.64
CA ARG A 52 -0.91 -15.86 -12.18
C ARG A 52 -2.13 -15.38 -11.37
N LEU A 53 -2.03 -15.44 -10.05
CA LEU A 53 -3.13 -15.12 -9.13
C LEU A 53 -2.99 -13.71 -8.54
N SER A 54 -4.13 -13.05 -8.29
CA SER A 54 -4.16 -11.81 -7.52
C SER A 54 -4.03 -12.12 -6.03
N VAL A 55 -3.27 -11.28 -5.33
CA VAL A 55 -3.13 -11.36 -3.87
C VAL A 55 -4.26 -10.58 -3.22
N HIS A 56 -4.87 -11.15 -2.18
CA HIS A 56 -5.90 -10.46 -1.41
C HIS A 56 -5.28 -9.85 -0.14
N PRO A 57 -5.29 -8.51 0.01
CA PRO A 57 -4.80 -7.88 1.23
C PRO A 57 -5.77 -8.13 2.39
N GLN A 58 -5.22 -8.43 3.57
CA GLN A 58 -5.96 -8.56 4.81
C GLN A 58 -5.30 -7.66 5.86
N HIS A 59 -6.10 -6.88 6.60
CA HIS A 59 -5.57 -6.02 7.66
C HIS A 59 -5.19 -6.89 8.88
N PRO A 60 -3.93 -6.84 9.37
CA PRO A 60 -3.47 -7.71 10.45
C PRO A 60 -4.23 -7.52 11.77
N LYS A 61 -4.80 -6.32 11.99
CA LYS A 61 -5.54 -5.97 13.22
C LYS A 61 -7.05 -5.93 12.99
N SER A 62 -7.57 -6.80 12.13
CA SER A 62 -9.02 -6.87 11.89
C SER A 62 -9.70 -7.50 13.10
N ASP A 63 -10.54 -6.73 13.80
CA ASP A 63 -11.33 -7.20 14.93
C ASP A 63 -12.83 -7.28 14.56
N PRO A 64 -13.43 -8.49 14.53
CA PRO A 64 -14.86 -8.67 14.26
C PRO A 64 -15.78 -7.98 15.28
N GLN A 65 -15.37 -7.88 16.55
CA GLN A 65 -16.19 -7.28 17.59
C GLN A 65 -16.24 -5.75 17.43
N ALA A 66 -15.09 -5.10 17.17
CA ALA A 66 -15.05 -3.68 16.82
C ALA A 66 -15.86 -3.37 15.54
N GLN A 67 -15.84 -4.26 14.55
CA GLN A 67 -16.65 -4.10 13.33
C GLN A 67 -18.15 -4.18 13.62
N ALA A 68 -18.58 -5.07 14.52
CA ALA A 68 -19.97 -5.17 14.93
C ALA A 68 -20.42 -3.92 15.72
N ALA A 69 -19.59 -3.44 16.65
CA ALA A 69 -19.87 -2.22 17.40
C ALA A 69 -19.98 -0.98 16.50
N PHE A 70 -19.14 -0.88 15.46
CA PHE A 70 -19.17 0.23 14.50
C PHE A 70 -20.52 0.37 13.77
N LYS A 71 -21.27 -0.72 13.58
CA LYS A 71 -22.58 -0.67 12.90
C LYS A 71 -23.62 0.18 13.64
N ASN A 72 -23.46 0.38 14.95
CA ASN A 72 -24.40 1.12 15.78
C ASN A 72 -24.04 2.62 15.92
N VAL A 73 -22.88 3.05 15.41
CA VAL A 73 -22.43 4.45 15.48
C VAL A 73 -23.42 5.45 14.87
N PRO A 74 -24.10 5.17 13.73
CA PRO A 74 -25.09 6.11 13.18
C PRO A 74 -26.22 6.43 14.15
N GLN A 75 -26.66 5.46 14.96
CA GLN A 75 -27.72 5.64 15.96
C GLN A 75 -27.25 6.54 17.10
N ALA A 76 -25.99 6.38 17.55
CA ALA A 76 -25.40 7.21 18.58
C ALA A 76 -25.24 8.67 18.12
N VAL A 77 -24.86 8.90 16.85
CA VAL A 77 -24.76 10.25 16.27
C VAL A 77 -26.13 10.91 16.15
N ALA A 78 -27.17 10.16 15.78
CA ALA A 78 -28.53 10.69 15.69
C ALA A 78 -29.13 11.06 17.06
N ALA A 79 -28.70 10.39 18.13
CA ALA A 79 -29.14 10.65 19.50
C ALA A 79 -28.38 11.80 20.18
N ALA A 80 -27.30 12.31 19.56
CA ALA A 80 -26.48 13.37 20.13
C ALA A 80 -27.29 14.68 20.24
N LYS A 81 -27.29 15.27 21.44
CA LYS A 81 -27.92 16.56 21.71
C LYS A 81 -26.83 17.62 21.93
N PRO A 82 -26.98 18.83 21.37
CA PRO A 82 -26.04 19.91 21.65
C PRO A 82 -26.17 20.34 23.12
N GLU A 83 -25.05 20.75 23.74
CA GLU A 83 -25.02 21.29 25.12
C GLU A 83 -25.72 22.66 25.24
N ARG A 84 -26.07 23.30 24.12
CA ARG A 84 -26.72 24.61 24.04
C ARG A 84 -27.80 24.60 22.98
N ASP A 85 -28.73 25.55 23.06
CA ASP A 85 -29.76 25.84 22.04
C ASP A 85 -29.19 26.45 20.75
N LYS A 86 -28.02 25.97 20.31
CA LYS A 86 -27.40 26.31 19.05
C LYS A 86 -27.62 25.18 18.05
N PRO A 87 -27.78 25.48 16.75
CA PRO A 87 -27.87 24.44 15.74
C PRO A 87 -26.59 23.60 15.73
N LEU A 88 -26.77 22.28 15.79
CA LEU A 88 -25.67 21.31 15.69
C LEU A 88 -25.32 21.10 14.21
N GLU A 89 -24.04 21.24 13.87
CA GLU A 89 -23.53 20.97 12.52
C GLU A 89 -22.67 19.70 12.54
N ILE A 90 -23.03 18.72 11.72
CA ILE A 90 -22.31 17.45 11.61
C ILE A 90 -21.35 17.53 10.43
N TRP A 91 -20.06 17.34 10.73
CA TRP A 91 -18.97 17.30 9.76
C TRP A 91 -18.37 15.90 9.69
N PHE A 92 -18.14 15.41 8.48
CA PHE A 92 -17.45 14.15 8.23
C PHE A 92 -16.03 14.46 7.76
N GLN A 93 -15.04 14.09 8.56
CA GLN A 93 -13.63 14.32 8.27
C GLN A 93 -12.91 13.02 7.90
N LYS A 94 -11.95 13.12 6.98
CA LYS A 94 -11.01 12.04 6.66
C LYS A 94 -9.63 12.58 6.30
N GLU A 95 -8.60 11.82 6.68
CA GLU A 95 -7.21 11.96 6.23
C GLU A 95 -6.94 10.92 5.12
N ALA A 96 -6.24 11.33 4.07
CA ALA A 96 -5.81 10.45 2.99
C ALA A 96 -4.40 10.83 2.52
N GLY A 97 -3.48 9.87 2.54
CA GLY A 97 -2.20 10.02 1.87
C GLY A 97 -2.40 9.99 0.35
N VAL A 98 -1.84 10.98 -0.35
CA VAL A 98 -1.74 11.02 -1.82
C VAL A 98 -0.28 10.84 -2.21
N GLY A 99 -0.01 9.81 -3.00
CA GLY A 99 1.35 9.41 -3.31
C GLY A 99 1.40 8.22 -4.26
N HIS A 100 2.60 7.90 -4.74
CA HIS A 100 2.78 6.77 -5.64
C HIS A 100 2.64 5.45 -4.88
N GLN A 101 1.47 4.82 -4.99
CA GLN A 101 1.22 3.55 -4.32
C GLN A 101 1.66 2.37 -5.20
N ALA A 102 2.60 1.55 -4.70
CA ALA A 102 2.96 0.31 -5.38
C ALA A 102 1.74 -0.61 -5.49
N THR A 103 1.44 -1.12 -6.68
CA THR A 103 0.32 -2.05 -6.91
C THR A 103 0.67 -3.44 -6.38
N LEU A 104 -0.31 -4.12 -5.77
CA LEU A 104 -0.14 -5.53 -5.38
C LEU A 104 0.16 -6.39 -6.60
N PRO A 105 1.32 -7.07 -6.64
CA PRO A 105 1.67 -7.85 -7.81
C PRO A 105 0.82 -9.10 -7.91
N ARG A 106 0.46 -9.49 -9.13
CA ARG A 106 0.05 -10.88 -9.38
C ARG A 106 1.28 -11.77 -9.36
N ILE A 107 1.20 -12.89 -8.65
CA ILE A 107 2.30 -13.85 -8.49
C ILE A 107 1.93 -15.20 -9.10
N TRP A 108 2.92 -16.03 -9.40
CA TRP A 108 2.70 -17.42 -9.77
C TRP A 108 2.44 -18.25 -8.52
N ALA A 109 1.26 -18.86 -8.44
CA ALA A 109 0.87 -19.72 -7.34
C ALA A 109 -0.01 -20.87 -7.85
N ARG A 110 -0.12 -21.96 -7.07
CA ARG A 110 -0.98 -23.10 -7.43
C ARG A 110 -2.44 -22.69 -7.48
N ARG A 111 -3.18 -23.24 -8.44
CA ARG A 111 -4.63 -23.06 -8.54
C ARG A 111 -5.31 -23.48 -7.23
N GLY A 112 -6.33 -22.74 -6.81
CA GLY A 112 -7.06 -23.00 -5.57
C GLY A 112 -6.38 -22.46 -4.29
N THR A 113 -5.17 -21.90 -4.39
CA THR A 113 -4.51 -21.27 -3.23
C THR A 113 -4.87 -19.79 -3.11
N ARG A 114 -4.74 -19.25 -1.89
CA ARG A 114 -4.93 -17.83 -1.58
C ARG A 114 -3.57 -17.20 -1.21
N PRO A 115 -2.73 -16.84 -2.19
CA PRO A 115 -1.37 -16.39 -1.94
C PRO A 115 -1.33 -15.07 -1.18
N ARG A 116 -0.36 -14.95 -0.26
CA ARG A 116 -0.04 -13.75 0.50
C ARG A 116 1.36 -13.28 0.11
N THR A 117 1.53 -11.98 -0.14
CA THR A 117 2.83 -11.36 -0.41
C THR A 117 2.95 -10.08 0.40
N PRO A 118 4.14 -9.77 0.93
CA PRO A 118 4.42 -8.45 1.45
C PRO A 118 4.17 -7.40 0.35
N ARG A 119 3.49 -6.32 0.71
CA ARG A 119 3.36 -5.13 -0.15
C ARG A 119 4.49 -4.20 0.23
N ASP A 120 5.24 -3.69 -0.75
CA ASP A 120 6.14 -2.58 -0.48
C ASP A 120 5.29 -1.34 -0.15
N THR A 121 5.43 -0.85 1.07
CA THR A 121 4.73 0.34 1.58
C THR A 121 5.64 1.58 1.60
N ARG A 122 6.88 1.46 1.13
CA ARG A 122 7.83 2.58 1.04
C ARG A 122 7.45 3.45 -0.15
N SER A 123 6.65 4.46 0.13
CA SER A 123 6.21 5.44 -0.84
C SER A 123 6.30 6.82 -0.20
N GLN A 124 6.57 7.83 -1.02
CA GLN A 124 6.42 9.23 -0.61
C GLN A 124 4.94 9.60 -0.70
N TRP A 125 4.46 10.35 0.28
CA TRP A 125 3.07 10.75 0.40
C TRP A 125 2.99 12.22 0.80
N ALA A 126 1.94 12.90 0.36
CA ALA A 126 1.43 14.12 0.97
C ALA A 126 0.11 13.79 1.68
N ASP A 127 -0.14 14.41 2.82
CA ASP A 127 -1.36 14.19 3.58
C ASP A 127 -2.44 15.19 3.15
N LEU A 128 -3.58 14.66 2.71
CA LEU A 128 -4.80 15.41 2.45
C LEU A 128 -5.77 15.24 3.61
N PHE A 129 -6.20 16.34 4.20
CA PHE A 129 -7.29 16.39 5.17
C PHE A 129 -8.49 16.99 4.47
N GLY A 130 -9.65 16.33 4.56
CA GLY A 130 -10.90 16.84 4.04
C GLY A 130 -12.00 16.71 5.08
N ALA A 131 -12.86 17.72 5.18
CA ALA A 131 -14.08 17.68 5.96
C ALA A 131 -15.25 18.17 5.12
N VAL A 132 -16.40 17.50 5.22
CA VAL A 132 -17.62 17.84 4.48
C VAL A 132 -18.81 18.01 5.42
N CYS A 133 -19.65 18.99 5.14
CA CYS A 133 -20.96 19.17 5.76
C CYS A 133 -22.05 18.94 4.71
N PRO A 134 -22.68 17.75 4.66
CA PRO A 134 -23.69 17.44 3.66
C PRO A 134 -24.92 18.34 3.75
N ALA A 135 -25.32 18.74 4.96
CA ALA A 135 -26.49 19.59 5.20
C ALA A 135 -26.38 20.98 4.55
N ARG A 136 -25.16 21.48 4.36
CA ARG A 136 -24.90 22.80 3.73
C ARG A 136 -24.29 22.70 2.34
N GLY A 137 -23.93 21.50 1.90
CA GLY A 137 -23.19 21.31 0.65
C GLY A 137 -21.80 21.97 0.66
N THR A 138 -21.18 22.13 1.83
CA THR A 138 -19.88 22.79 1.98
C THR A 138 -18.78 21.79 2.33
N ALA A 139 -17.53 22.13 1.97
CA ALA A 139 -16.35 21.33 2.26
C ALA A 139 -15.16 22.22 2.57
N ALA A 140 -14.23 21.70 3.38
CA ALA A 140 -12.94 22.30 3.65
C ALA A 140 -11.84 21.25 3.46
N GLY A 141 -10.68 21.67 2.95
CA GLY A 141 -9.56 20.75 2.71
C GLY A 141 -8.21 21.42 2.93
N LEU A 142 -7.24 20.62 3.39
CA LEU A 142 -5.87 21.03 3.63
C LEU A 142 -4.92 19.98 3.06
N VAL A 143 -3.91 20.41 2.29
CA VAL A 143 -2.82 19.56 1.80
C VAL A 143 -1.56 19.92 2.57
N LEU A 144 -0.97 18.95 3.26
CA LEU A 144 0.27 19.11 4.00
C LEU A 144 1.32 18.15 3.45
N PRO A 145 2.50 18.64 3.02
CA PRO A 145 3.59 17.76 2.60
C PRO A 145 4.21 16.99 3.78
N PHE A 146 4.03 17.49 5.01
CA PHE A 146 4.51 16.88 6.25
C PHE A 146 3.50 17.08 7.38
N VAL A 147 3.22 16.03 8.13
CA VAL A 147 2.37 16.08 9.33
C VAL A 147 3.18 15.62 10.54
N ASN A 148 3.34 16.50 11.52
CA ASN A 148 3.94 16.14 12.80
C ASN A 148 2.87 15.46 13.66
N LYS A 149 2.92 14.13 13.78
CA LYS A 149 2.13 13.43 14.80
C LYS A 149 2.89 13.57 16.12
N GLY A 150 2.46 14.47 17.00
CA GLY A 150 3.08 14.62 18.32
C GLY A 150 3.09 13.28 19.07
N GLY A 151 4.29 12.77 19.36
CA GLY A 151 4.51 11.69 20.33
C GLY A 151 4.23 10.25 19.88
N ASP A 152 4.57 9.86 18.64
CA ASP A 152 4.89 8.45 18.35
C ASP A 152 5.77 8.38 17.10
N GLU A 153 7.08 8.19 17.28
CA GLU A 153 8.08 8.11 16.22
C GLU A 153 7.82 6.85 15.36
N ARG A 154 7.06 7.00 14.28
CA ARG A 154 7.24 6.15 13.10
C ARG A 154 8.26 6.85 12.20
N PRO A 155 9.45 6.27 11.97
CA PRO A 155 10.42 6.86 11.06
C PRO A 155 9.85 6.81 9.64
N SER A 156 9.39 7.96 9.16
CA SER A 156 8.99 8.17 7.78
C SER A 156 10.25 8.38 6.93
N GLY A 157 10.74 7.29 6.33
CA GLY A 157 11.69 7.28 5.21
C GLY A 157 13.17 7.57 5.54
N PRO A 158 14.11 7.09 4.69
CA PRO A 158 15.52 7.40 4.85
C PRO A 158 15.79 8.84 4.38
N ASP A 159 16.73 9.48 5.05
CA ASP A 159 17.35 10.76 4.71
C ASP A 159 16.54 12.03 5.05
N ARG A 160 16.90 12.59 6.21
CA ARG A 160 16.93 14.05 6.42
C ARG A 160 17.61 14.67 5.20
N PRO A 161 17.13 15.80 4.65
CA PRO A 161 18.01 16.60 3.81
C PRO A 161 19.17 17.05 4.69
N HIS A 162 20.36 16.51 4.43
CA HIS A 162 21.60 17.16 4.84
C HIS A 162 21.48 18.62 4.41
N ARG A 163 21.63 19.54 5.37
CA ARG A 163 21.83 20.96 5.09
C ARG A 163 23.16 21.07 4.33
N GLY A 164 23.10 20.89 3.01
CA GLY A 164 24.20 21.20 2.10
C GLY A 164 24.44 22.71 2.07
N PRO A 165 25.65 23.16 1.73
CA PRO A 165 26.04 24.55 1.87
C PRO A 165 25.19 25.44 0.96
N ARG A 166 24.90 26.65 1.45
CA ARG A 166 24.15 27.70 0.73
C ARG A 166 24.72 27.89 -0.68
N CYS A 167 23.89 27.80 -1.71
CA CYS A 167 24.27 28.22 -3.06
C CYS A 167 24.69 29.71 -3.03
N PRO A 168 25.85 30.09 -3.60
CA PRO A 168 26.36 31.46 -3.58
C PRO A 168 25.75 32.36 -4.67
N CYS A 169 24.68 31.91 -5.33
CA CYS A 169 24.07 32.60 -6.46
C CYS A 169 22.58 32.86 -6.18
N ALA A 170 22.32 33.80 -5.27
CA ALA A 170 21.05 34.52 -5.24
C ALA A 170 21.35 36.01 -5.41
N PRO A 171 20.79 36.69 -6.43
CA PRO A 171 20.89 38.14 -6.52
C PRO A 171 19.96 38.76 -5.46
N HIS A 172 20.51 39.70 -4.68
CA HIS A 172 19.76 40.51 -3.73
C HIS A 172 18.98 41.62 -4.46
N PRO A 173 17.78 42.01 -4.01
CA PRO A 173 17.33 43.40 -4.14
C PRO A 173 18.09 44.32 -3.17
#